data_AF-A0AAP2HC05-F1
#
_entry.id   AF-A0AAP2HC05-F1
#
_cell.length_a   1.000
_cell.length_b   1.000
_cell.length_c   1.000
_cell.angle_alpha   90.00
_cell.angle_beta   90.00
_cell.angle_gamma   90.00
#
_symmetry.space_group_name_H-M   'P 1'
#
loop_
_entity.id
_entity.type
_entity.pdbx_description
1 polymer ?
#
loop_
_entity_poly.entity_id
_entity_poly.type
_entity_poly.pdbx_seq_one_letter_code
_entity_poly.pdbx_strand_id
1 'polypeptide(L)'
;MPDCSALLIDFDGVLVTNATSRLPQDLAALGLTPFFHGVANSSALGTAKPDAAIFHAALALAGVAAHEALFVDDSSRNVAAAGALGIHARRFEGPATLRALLHEHGVTGVPRWR
;
A
#
# COMPACT_ATOMS: atom_id res chain seq x y z
N MET A 1 30.62 -4.57 5.05
CA MET A 1 29.15 -4.49 5.14
C MET A 1 28.67 -4.22 3.72
N PRO A 2 27.89 -5.10 3.07
CA PRO A 2 27.43 -4.79 1.73
C PRO A 2 26.41 -3.66 1.82
N ASP A 3 26.72 -2.66 1.02
CA ASP A 3 25.96 -1.48 0.63
C ASP A 3 24.46 -1.76 0.36
N CYS A 4 23.58 -1.02 1.04
CA CYS A 4 22.12 -1.07 0.89
C CYS A 4 21.58 -0.33 -0.36
N SER A 5 22.43 0.26 -1.21
CA SER A 5 22.01 1.16 -2.30
C SER A 5 21.66 0.50 -3.63
N ALA A 6 21.68 -0.84 -3.73
CA ALA A 6 21.47 -1.54 -5.00
C ALA A 6 20.15 -2.30 -5.08
N LEU A 7 19.01 -1.62 -4.88
CA LEU A 7 17.66 -2.05 -5.33
C LEU A 7 16.66 -0.93 -5.03
N LEU A 8 16.68 0.13 -5.84
CA LEU A 8 15.58 1.09 -5.87
C LEU A 8 14.36 0.34 -6.42
N ILE A 9 13.48 -0.06 -5.53
CA ILE A 9 12.09 -0.23 -5.89
C ILE A 9 11.54 1.20 -5.96
N ASP A 10 11.41 1.75 -7.16
CA ASP A 10 10.75 3.04 -7.37
C ASP A 10 9.23 2.86 -7.24
N PHE A 11 8.74 2.62 -6.02
CA PHE A 11 7.35 2.92 -5.69
C PHE A 11 7.26 3.58 -4.32
N ASP A 12 6.67 4.78 -4.29
CA ASP A 12 6.28 5.45 -3.06
C ASP A 12 4.99 4.79 -2.53
N GLY A 13 5.16 3.69 -1.81
CA GLY A 13 4.05 2.88 -1.32
C GLY A 13 3.51 3.39 0.01
N VAL A 14 2.19 3.56 0.11
CA VAL A 14 1.51 3.75 1.39
C VAL A 14 0.79 2.48 1.79
N LEU A 15 1.05 1.98 3.00
CA LEU A 15 0.32 0.86 3.57
C LEU A 15 -1.02 1.34 4.15
N VAL A 16 -2.14 0.84 3.62
CA VAL A 16 -3.48 1.10 4.15
C VAL A 16 -4.01 -0.16 4.81
N THR A 17 -4.20 -0.15 6.13
CA THR A 17 -4.51 -1.39 6.85
C THR A 17 -5.45 -1.19 8.04
N ASN A 18 -6.29 -2.20 8.25
CA ASN A 18 -7.12 -2.34 9.45
C ASN A 18 -6.32 -3.15 10.47
N ALA A 19 -5.53 -2.48 11.29
CA ALA A 19 -4.61 -3.12 12.23
C ALA A 19 -4.73 -2.52 13.63
N THR A 20 -3.90 -3.05 14.54
CA THR A 20 -3.83 -2.62 15.93
C THR A 20 -2.70 -1.60 16.14
N SER A 21 -2.62 -1.06 17.35
CA SER A 21 -1.53 -0.17 17.78
C SER A 21 -0.15 -0.85 17.82
N ARG A 22 -0.08 -2.18 17.64
CA ARG A 22 1.18 -2.95 17.58
C ARG A 22 1.83 -2.95 16.19
N LEU A 23 1.10 -2.51 15.16
CA LEU A 23 1.57 -2.56 13.78
C LEU A 23 2.97 -1.95 13.59
N PRO A 24 3.34 -0.79 14.18
CA PRO A 24 4.67 -0.24 14.00
C PRO A 24 5.78 -1.18 14.50
N GLN A 25 5.56 -1.87 15.62
CA GLN A 25 6.50 -2.84 16.18
C GLN A 25 6.57 -4.09 15.29
N ASP A 26 5.43 -4.57 14.79
CA ASP A 26 5.37 -5.74 13.91
C ASP A 26 6.11 -5.47 12.58
N LEU A 27 5.91 -4.29 11.97
CA LEU A 27 6.62 -3.88 10.75
C LEU A 27 8.13 -3.79 10.99
N ALA A 28 8.55 -3.25 12.13
CA ALA A 28 9.97 -3.16 12.47
C ALA A 28 10.59 -4.55 12.69
N ALA A 29 9.90 -5.44 13.40
CA ALA A 29 10.37 -6.80 13.66
C ALA A 29 10.49 -7.64 12.37
N LEU A 30 9.62 -7.38 11.39
CA LEU A 30 9.64 -8.04 10.07
C LEU A 30 10.56 -7.34 9.04
N GLY A 31 11.20 -6.23 9.40
CA GLY A 31 12.02 -5.44 8.48
C GLY A 31 11.23 -4.80 7.33
N LEU A 32 9.92 -4.59 7.51
CA LEU A 32 9.01 -4.09 6.48
C LEU A 32 8.89 -2.56 6.45
N THR A 33 9.30 -1.87 7.52
CA THR A 33 9.22 -0.41 7.62
C THR A 33 9.83 0.33 6.42
N PRO A 34 11.00 -0.06 5.87
CA PRO A 34 11.60 0.68 4.75
C PRO A 34 10.84 0.57 3.41
N PHE A 35 9.88 -0.34 3.28
CA PHE A 35 9.14 -0.54 2.03
C PHE A 35 7.94 0.40 1.86
N PHE A 36 7.60 1.16 2.90
CA PHE A 36 6.45 2.06 2.88
C PHE A 36 6.86 3.48 3.25
N HIS A 37 6.52 4.43 2.39
CA HIS A 37 6.70 5.86 2.65
C HIS A 37 5.76 6.37 3.75
N GLY A 38 4.60 5.72 3.90
CA GLY A 38 3.62 6.07 4.92
C GLY A 38 2.72 4.88 5.30
N VAL A 39 2.08 4.99 6.46
CA VAL A 39 1.16 3.96 6.96
C VAL A 39 -0.15 4.61 7.42
N ALA A 40 -1.23 4.36 6.68
CA ALA A 40 -2.60 4.65 7.10
C ALA A 40 -3.17 3.45 7.89
N ASN A 41 -2.93 3.46 9.20
CA ASN A 41 -3.39 2.41 10.12
C ASN A 41 -4.69 2.83 10.83
N SER A 42 -5.71 1.98 10.77
CA SER A 42 -6.99 2.23 11.41
C SER A 42 -6.91 2.55 12.90
N SER A 43 -6.01 1.88 13.66
CA SER A 43 -5.89 2.15 15.11
C SER A 43 -5.33 3.53 15.42
N ALA A 44 -4.57 4.12 14.50
CA ALA A 44 -4.00 5.45 14.65
C ALA A 44 -4.96 6.54 14.14
N LEU A 45 -5.74 6.23 13.11
CA LEU A 45 -6.63 7.19 12.44
C LEU A 45 -8.06 7.19 12.98
N GLY A 46 -8.47 6.17 13.74
CA GLY A 46 -9.84 6.05 14.26
C GLY A 46 -10.91 5.75 13.19
N THR A 47 -10.48 5.45 11.97
CA THR A 47 -11.33 5.04 10.83
C THR A 47 -10.71 3.82 10.17
N ALA A 48 -11.52 2.94 9.60
CA ALA A 48 -11.06 1.68 9.04
C ALA A 48 -11.59 1.50 7.62
N LYS A 49 -10.89 0.76 6.77
CA LYS A 49 -11.46 0.31 5.49
C LYS A 49 -12.75 -0.47 5.81
N PRO A 50 -13.87 -0.21 5.12
CA PRO A 50 -13.98 0.51 3.86
C PRO A 50 -14.44 1.98 3.97
N ASP A 51 -14.32 2.62 5.13
CA ASP A 51 -14.71 4.02 5.29
C ASP A 51 -13.84 4.93 4.40
N ALA A 52 -14.46 5.89 3.70
CA ALA A 52 -13.77 6.78 2.75
C ALA A 52 -12.60 7.54 3.39
N ALA A 53 -12.71 7.88 4.68
CA ALA A 53 -11.74 8.68 5.41
C ALA A 53 -10.33 8.05 5.44
N ILE A 54 -10.21 6.71 5.53
CA ILE A 54 -8.90 6.06 5.54
C ILE A 54 -8.21 6.15 4.17
N PHE A 55 -8.97 6.10 3.09
CA PHE A 55 -8.45 6.24 1.73
C PHE A 55 -8.00 7.68 1.46
N HIS A 56 -8.76 8.67 1.92
CA HIS A 56 -8.33 10.07 1.85
C HIS A 56 -7.05 10.33 2.66
N ALA A 57 -6.93 9.74 3.85
CA ALA A 57 -5.70 9.82 4.63
C ALA A 57 -4.51 9.18 3.90
N ALA A 58 -4.73 8.03 3.25
CA ALA A 58 -3.69 7.36 2.45
C ALA A 58 -3.25 8.19 1.23
N LEU A 59 -4.20 8.78 0.50
CA LEU A 59 -3.90 9.69 -0.62
C LEU A 59 -3.13 10.92 -0.17
N ALA A 60 -3.49 11.49 0.99
CA ALA A 60 -2.77 12.61 1.58
C ALA A 60 -1.33 12.24 1.99
N LEU A 61 -1.12 11.05 2.54
CA LEU A 61 0.23 10.53 2.84
C LEU A 61 1.06 10.28 1.58
N ALA A 62 0.42 9.82 0.50
CA ALA A 62 1.07 9.59 -0.78
C ALA A 62 1.31 10.88 -1.58
N GLY A 63 0.59 11.96 -1.26
CA GLY A 63 0.70 13.24 -1.99
C GLY A 63 0.13 13.21 -3.41
N VAL A 64 -0.79 12.30 -3.71
CA VAL A 64 -1.35 12.09 -5.07
C VAL A 64 -2.87 12.21 -5.09
N ALA A 65 -3.44 12.53 -6.26
CA ALA A 65 -4.88 12.48 -6.48
C ALA A 65 -5.37 11.03 -6.59
N ALA A 66 -6.68 10.82 -6.38
CA ALA A 66 -7.29 9.49 -6.41
C ALA A 66 -7.01 8.74 -7.74
N HIS A 67 -7.16 9.41 -8.87
CA HIS A 67 -6.95 8.83 -10.20
C HIS A 67 -5.48 8.53 -10.54
N GLU A 68 -4.54 8.97 -9.70
CA GLU A 68 -3.11 8.68 -9.85
C GLU A 68 -2.69 7.48 -8.98
N ALA A 69 -3.57 7.00 -8.10
CA ALA A 69 -3.28 5.92 -7.16
C ALA A 69 -3.83 4.56 -7.62
N LEU A 70 -3.03 3.51 -7.38
CA LEU A 70 -3.45 2.11 -7.46
C LEU A 70 -3.64 1.55 -6.03
N PHE A 71 -4.84 1.05 -5.74
CA PHE A 71 -5.17 0.36 -4.50
C PHE A 71 -5.39 -1.14 -4.73
N VAL A 72 -4.70 -1.96 -3.94
CA VAL A 72 -4.80 -3.42 -3.99
C VAL A 72 -5.18 -3.98 -2.63
N ASP A 73 -6.24 -4.78 -2.57
CA ASP A 73 -6.76 -5.38 -1.34
C ASP A 73 -7.47 -6.70 -1.65
N ASP A 74 -7.48 -7.65 -0.73
CA ASP A 74 -8.14 -8.95 -0.92
C ASP A 74 -9.66 -8.88 -0.72
N SER A 75 -10.15 -7.88 0.01
CA SER A 75 -11.57 -7.63 0.26
C SER A 75 -12.22 -6.84 -0.88
N SER A 76 -13.18 -7.46 -1.55
CA SER A 76 -14.00 -6.82 -2.59
C SER A 76 -14.73 -5.56 -2.10
N ARG A 77 -15.12 -5.51 -0.81
CA ARG A 77 -15.77 -4.35 -0.20
C ARG A 77 -14.83 -3.15 -0.12
N ASN A 78 -13.56 -3.38 0.22
CA ASN A 78 -12.54 -2.32 0.27
C ASN A 78 -12.22 -1.82 -1.14
N VAL A 79 -12.06 -2.74 -2.09
CA VAL A 79 -11.83 -2.41 -3.51
C VAL A 79 -12.96 -1.56 -4.07
N ALA A 80 -14.22 -1.93 -3.82
CA ALA A 80 -15.37 -1.16 -4.28
C ALA A 80 -15.42 0.25 -3.66
N ALA A 81 -15.12 0.37 -2.37
CA ALA A 81 -15.10 1.66 -1.68
C ALA A 81 -13.99 2.59 -2.20
N ALA A 82 -12.78 2.06 -2.41
CA ALA A 82 -11.69 2.81 -3.03
C ALA A 82 -12.06 3.25 -4.46
N GLY A 83 -12.63 2.34 -5.25
CA GLY A 83 -13.09 2.63 -6.61
C GLY A 83 -14.15 3.73 -6.69
N ALA A 84 -15.06 3.79 -5.71
CA ALA A 84 -16.07 4.86 -5.62
C ALA A 84 -15.47 6.26 -5.40
N LEU A 85 -14.22 6.34 -4.95
CA LEU A 85 -13.47 7.60 -4.79
C LEU A 85 -12.67 7.99 -6.05
N GLY A 86 -12.74 7.19 -7.12
CA GLY A 86 -11.95 7.39 -8.33
C GLY A 86 -10.53 6.80 -8.28
N ILE A 87 -10.23 5.96 -7.28
CA ILE A 87 -8.96 5.24 -7.19
C ILE A 87 -8.96 4.05 -8.15
N HIS A 88 -7.85 3.81 -8.84
CA HIS A 88 -7.67 2.55 -9.56
C HIS A 88 -7.61 1.41 -8.54
N ALA A 89 -8.72 0.69 -8.34
CA ALA A 89 -8.79 -0.36 -7.33
C ALA A 89 -8.83 -1.75 -7.98
N ARG A 90 -8.05 -2.70 -7.46
CA ARG A 90 -8.01 -4.09 -7.92
C ARG A 90 -7.99 -5.06 -6.75
N ARG A 91 -8.64 -6.20 -6.93
CA ARG A 91 -8.60 -7.27 -5.94
C ARG A 91 -7.24 -7.97 -6.02
N PHE A 92 -6.66 -8.28 -4.86
CA PHE A 92 -5.49 -9.14 -4.80
C PHE A 92 -5.88 -10.60 -5.06
N GLU A 93 -5.30 -11.20 -6.09
CA GLU A 93 -5.54 -12.60 -6.47
C GLU A 93 -4.27 -13.45 -6.41
N GLY A 94 -3.14 -12.83 -6.04
CA GLY A 94 -1.87 -13.52 -5.84
C GLY A 94 -0.68 -12.74 -6.40
N PRO A 95 0.55 -13.21 -6.12
CA PRO A 95 1.76 -12.49 -6.47
C PRO A 95 1.99 -12.31 -7.98
N ALA A 96 1.58 -13.28 -8.80
CA ALA A 96 1.75 -13.20 -10.26
C ALA A 96 0.87 -12.09 -10.86
N THR A 97 -0.41 -12.07 -10.49
CA THR A 97 -1.37 -11.04 -10.92
C THR A 97 -0.97 -9.66 -10.40
N LEU A 98 -0.54 -9.56 -9.14
CA LEU A 98 -0.05 -8.29 -8.59
C LEU A 98 1.17 -7.79 -9.38
N ARG A 99 2.12 -8.65 -9.72
CA ARG A 99 3.29 -8.26 -10.50
C ARG A 99 2.91 -7.72 -11.88
N ALA A 100 1.99 -8.39 -12.57
CA ALA A 100 1.50 -7.94 -13.87
C ALA A 100 0.80 -6.57 -13.76
N LEU A 101 -0.03 -6.40 -12.74
CA LEU A 101 -0.74 -5.15 -12.46
C LEU A 101 0.23 -3.99 -12.15
N LEU A 102 1.22 -4.23 -11.29
CA LEU A 102 2.25 -3.22 -10.99
C LEU A 102 2.99 -2.80 -12.25
N HIS A 103 3.35 -3.76 -13.11
CA HIS A 103 4.01 -3.48 -14.38
C HIS A 103 3.12 -2.69 -15.35
N GLU A 104 1.81 -2.99 -15.43
CA GLU A 104 0.84 -2.22 -16.23
C GLU A 104 0.76 -0.75 -15.78
N HIS A 105 0.89 -0.52 -14.48
CA HIS A 105 0.88 0.81 -13.87
C HIS A 105 2.28 1.46 -13.76
N GLY A 106 3.29 0.92 -14.46
CA GLY A 106 4.63 1.50 -14.51
C GLY A 106 5.47 1.29 -13.23
N VAL A 107 4.99 0.53 -12.25
CA VAL A 107 5.73 0.17 -11.05
C VAL A 107 6.66 -0.99 -11.37
N THR A 108 7.93 -0.68 -11.58
CA THR A 108 8.98 -1.66 -11.88
C THR A 108 9.97 -1.77 -10.73
N GLY A 109 10.29 -3.01 -10.33
CA GLY A 109 11.21 -3.30 -9.23
C GLY A 109 10.71 -4.48 -8.43
N VAL A 110 11.47 -5.57 -8.40
CA VAL A 110 11.15 -6.72 -7.55
C VAL A 110 12.18 -6.74 -6.42
N PRO A 111 11.76 -6.75 -5.15
CA PRO A 111 12.69 -7.06 -4.08
C PRO A 111 13.32 -8.42 -4.38
N ARG A 112 14.65 -8.45 -4.53
CA ARG A 112 15.40 -9.70 -4.50
C ARG A 112 15.43 -10.17 -3.06
N TRP A 113 14.43 -10.94 -2.66
CA TRP A 113 14.50 -11.73 -1.44
C TRP A 113 15.63 -12.75 -1.64
N ARG A 114 16.77 -12.53 -0.96
CA ARG A 114 17.76 -13.57 -0.72
C ARG A 114 17.45 -14.25 0.60
#